data_AF-A0AAN8US26-F1
#
_entry.id   AF-A0AAN8US26-F1
#
_cell.length_a   1.000
_cell.length_b   1.000
_cell.length_c   1.000
_cell.angle_alpha   90.00
_cell.angle_beta   90.00
_cell.angle_gamma   90.00
#
_symmetry.space_group_name_H-M   'P 1'
#
loop_
_entity.id
_entity.type
_entity.pdbx_description
1 polymer ?
#
loop_
_entity_poly.entity_id
_entity_poly.type
_entity_poly.pdbx_seq_one_letter_code
_entity_poly.pdbx_strand_id
1 'polypeptide(L)'
;MTTQESTVSQTPQNPSPNAKTPQPPPSVIRLWRPAAQRNLRNQWSKLVSLKNQWVSVSSSGRSHVHVSTGFGCSKRDAKIRAKACMKLAKQQVGIVTQMANAAQSMRCFLRGASDSPVLQFSSSSENGNDSGDCGGTPVYLFWSISSFESFAQELVQMFALELNLKRLLVLELLAISCEEDLCFDELSWSSELYAGEFDDLSICYLYSKETNKPVPPRVKEMKSGAFAAQFSHQPDSDVLQVYLTIWLAEVNVNMNRIKEIFHVIGEEMHVNLS
;
A
#
# COMPACT_ATOMS: atom_id res chain seq x y z
N MET A 1 67.81 -8.35 -16.86
CA MET A 1 66.49 -7.71 -16.68
C MET A 1 65.56 -8.22 -17.77
N THR A 2 64.84 -9.30 -17.48
CA THR A 2 63.63 -9.73 -18.20
C THR A 2 63.04 -10.89 -17.39
N THR A 3 62.03 -10.59 -16.58
CA THR A 3 61.29 -11.60 -15.79
C THR A 3 59.89 -11.69 -16.37
N GLN A 4 59.51 -12.90 -16.78
CA GLN A 4 58.22 -13.25 -17.35
C GLN A 4 57.09 -13.11 -16.31
N GLU A 5 56.04 -12.36 -16.64
CA GLU A 5 54.77 -12.39 -15.92
C GLU A 5 53.97 -13.62 -16.35
N SER A 6 53.68 -14.50 -15.39
CA SER A 6 52.73 -15.61 -15.56
C SER A 6 51.34 -15.13 -15.13
N THR A 7 50.44 -15.02 -16.10
CA THR A 7 49.03 -14.65 -15.89
C THR A 7 48.26 -15.85 -15.34
N VAL A 8 47.87 -15.80 -14.05
CA VAL A 8 46.94 -16.76 -13.45
C VAL A 8 45.52 -16.38 -13.84
N SER A 9 44.87 -17.22 -14.64
CA SER A 9 43.45 -17.07 -14.99
C SER A 9 42.57 -17.40 -13.78
N GLN A 10 41.88 -16.40 -13.24
CA GLN A 10 40.84 -16.59 -12.22
C GLN A 10 39.53 -17.02 -12.90
N THR A 11 39.08 -18.23 -12.60
CA THR A 11 37.74 -18.71 -12.96
C THR A 11 36.72 -18.09 -11.99
N PRO A 12 35.56 -17.59 -12.44
CA PRO A 12 34.54 -17.08 -11.51
C PRO A 12 33.93 -18.25 -10.74
N GLN A 13 34.05 -18.24 -9.41
CA GLN A 13 33.32 -19.18 -8.55
C GLN A 13 31.82 -18.88 -8.63
N ASN A 14 31.06 -19.84 -9.15
CA ASN A 14 29.61 -19.85 -9.18
C ASN A 14 29.08 -20.01 -7.73
N PRO A 15 28.12 -19.20 -7.25
CA PRO A 15 27.56 -19.38 -5.91
C PRO A 15 26.73 -20.68 -5.85
N SER A 16 27.03 -21.52 -4.87
CA SER A 16 26.38 -22.81 -4.64
C SER A 16 24.87 -22.64 -4.33
N PRO A 17 23.94 -23.44 -4.90
CA PRO A 17 22.50 -23.22 -4.79
C PRO A 17 21.86 -23.65 -3.45
N ASN A 18 22.64 -23.95 -2.41
CA ASN A 18 22.12 -24.69 -1.25
C ASN A 18 22.50 -24.07 0.10
N ALA A 19 22.25 -22.77 0.28
CA ALA A 19 22.17 -22.20 1.61
C ALA A 19 20.78 -22.52 2.20
N LYS A 20 20.61 -23.73 2.76
CA LYS A 20 19.45 -24.03 3.59
C LYS A 20 19.54 -23.16 4.85
N THR A 21 18.58 -22.27 5.03
CA THR A 21 18.41 -21.51 6.27
C THR A 21 18.35 -22.49 7.45
N PRO A 22 19.10 -22.28 8.55
CA PRO A 22 19.07 -23.17 9.70
C PRO A 22 17.63 -23.28 10.25
N GLN A 23 17.11 -24.50 10.31
CA GLN A 23 15.77 -24.72 10.84
C GLN A 23 15.78 -24.52 12.37
N PRO A 24 14.84 -23.74 12.94
CA PRO A 24 14.84 -23.46 14.38
C PRO A 24 14.61 -24.72 15.23
N PRO A 25 15.06 -24.73 16.50
CA PRO A 25 14.84 -25.85 17.40
C PRO A 25 13.34 -26.17 17.57
N PRO A 26 12.96 -27.45 17.72
CA PRO A 26 11.55 -27.85 17.91
C PRO A 26 10.85 -27.16 19.08
N SER A 27 11.59 -26.84 20.16
CA SER A 27 11.08 -26.10 21.32
C SER A 27 10.65 -24.68 20.97
N VAL A 28 11.44 -23.98 20.15
CA VAL A 28 11.14 -22.64 19.64
C VAL A 28 9.92 -22.68 18.73
N ILE A 29 9.85 -23.66 17.83
CA ILE A 29 8.71 -23.82 16.90
C ILE A 29 7.39 -24.05 17.66
N ARG A 30 7.40 -24.87 18.72
CA ARG A 30 6.19 -25.16 19.52
C ARG A 30 5.63 -23.92 20.22
N LEU A 31 6.48 -23.00 20.65
CA LEU A 31 6.07 -21.75 21.29
C LEU A 31 5.69 -20.66 20.28
N TRP A 32 6.46 -20.54 19.20
CA TRP A 32 6.27 -19.53 18.17
C TRP A 32 4.99 -19.74 17.34
N ARG A 33 4.72 -20.98 16.91
CA ARG A 33 3.65 -21.27 15.94
C ARG A 33 2.25 -20.84 16.43
N PRO A 34 1.79 -21.17 17.66
CA PRO A 34 0.48 -20.73 18.12
C PRO A 34 0.34 -19.21 18.25
N ALA A 35 1.43 -18.52 18.57
CA ALA A 35 1.46 -17.06 18.63
C ALA A 35 1.39 -16.44 17.22
N ALA A 36 2.16 -16.98 16.26
CA ALA A 36 2.12 -16.58 14.86
C ALA A 36 0.74 -16.80 14.23
N GLN A 37 0.12 -17.96 14.45
CA GLN A 37 -1.23 -18.26 13.96
C GLN A 37 -2.26 -17.24 14.45
N ARG A 38 -2.25 -16.90 15.75
CA ARG A 38 -3.14 -15.89 16.33
C ARG A 38 -2.88 -14.51 15.76
N ASN A 39 -1.63 -14.08 15.65
CA ASN A 39 -1.29 -12.76 15.09
C ASN A 39 -1.77 -12.66 13.63
N LEU A 40 -1.49 -13.67 12.81
CA LEU A 40 -1.95 -13.72 11.43
C LEU A 40 -3.47 -13.60 11.33
N ARG A 41 -4.24 -14.35 12.12
CA ARG A 41 -5.70 -14.22 12.15
C ARG A 41 -6.16 -12.81 12.50
N ASN A 42 -5.52 -12.18 13.47
CA ASN A 42 -5.85 -10.82 13.90
C ASN A 42 -5.56 -9.79 12.79
N GLN A 43 -4.39 -9.86 12.16
CA GLN A 43 -4.02 -8.93 11.10
C GLN A 43 -4.93 -9.10 9.87
N TRP A 44 -5.24 -10.34 9.47
CA TRP A 44 -6.13 -10.59 8.34
C TRP A 44 -7.58 -10.18 8.63
N SER A 45 -8.07 -10.40 9.86
CA SER A 45 -9.39 -9.88 10.28
C SER A 45 -9.43 -8.35 10.24
N LYS A 46 -8.34 -7.68 10.64
CA LYS A 46 -8.19 -6.23 10.52
C LYS A 46 -8.22 -5.77 9.06
N LEU A 47 -7.53 -6.49 8.15
CA LEU A 47 -7.55 -6.20 6.71
C LEU A 47 -8.97 -6.33 6.11
N VAL A 48 -9.75 -7.33 6.51
CA VAL A 48 -11.17 -7.45 6.10
C VAL A 48 -11.97 -6.23 6.54
N SER A 49 -11.86 -5.83 7.81
CA SER A 49 -12.53 -4.64 8.34
C SER A 49 -12.15 -3.38 7.58
N LEU A 50 -10.85 -3.17 7.34
CA LEU A 50 -10.35 -2.01 6.59
C LEU A 50 -10.83 -2.00 5.14
N LYS A 51 -10.89 -3.16 4.48
CA LYS A 51 -11.44 -3.28 3.12
C LYS A 51 -12.92 -2.89 3.08
N ASN A 52 -13.71 -3.32 4.06
CA ASN A 52 -15.12 -2.93 4.15
C ASN A 52 -15.28 -1.43 4.45
N GLN A 53 -14.42 -0.86 5.30
CA GLN A 53 -14.37 0.60 5.53
C GLN A 53 -14.00 1.36 4.25
N TRP A 54 -13.03 0.89 3.47
CA TRP A 54 -12.67 1.50 2.18
C TRP A 54 -13.86 1.54 1.22
N VAL A 55 -14.59 0.43 1.09
CA VAL A 55 -15.78 0.35 0.24
C VAL A 55 -16.86 1.32 0.74
N SER A 56 -17.12 1.36 2.05
CA SER A 56 -18.09 2.27 2.66
C SER A 56 -17.73 3.73 2.39
N VAL A 57 -16.51 4.15 2.70
CA VAL A 57 -16.03 5.54 2.51
C VAL A 57 -16.05 5.92 1.03
N SER A 58 -15.58 5.03 0.14
CA SER A 58 -15.60 5.27 -1.30
C SER A 58 -17.04 5.42 -1.84
N SER A 59 -17.98 4.61 -1.36
CA SER A 59 -19.39 4.71 -1.75
C SER A 59 -20.05 6.02 -1.27
N SER A 60 -19.76 6.46 -0.05
CA SER A 60 -20.24 7.75 0.47
C SER A 60 -19.69 8.91 -0.35
N GLY A 61 -18.43 8.85 -0.77
CA GLY A 61 -17.80 9.86 -1.62
C GLY A 61 -18.54 10.06 -2.95
N ARG A 62 -19.01 8.98 -3.58
CA ARG A 62 -19.76 9.03 -4.86
C ARG A 62 -21.09 9.77 -4.75
N SER A 63 -21.80 9.61 -3.63
CA SER A 63 -23.08 10.30 -3.42
C SER A 63 -22.95 11.82 -3.43
N HIS A 64 -21.79 12.35 -3.01
CA HIS A 64 -21.50 13.79 -3.05
C HIS A 64 -21.08 14.28 -4.45
N VAL A 65 -20.44 13.43 -5.26
CA VAL A 65 -20.01 13.78 -6.62
C VAL A 65 -21.18 13.73 -7.61
N HIS A 66 -22.13 12.80 -7.48
CA HIS A 66 -23.28 12.71 -8.39
C HIS A 66 -24.23 13.93 -8.29
N VAL A 67 -24.25 14.61 -7.14
CA VAL A 67 -24.97 15.89 -6.97
C VAL A 67 -24.25 17.05 -7.66
N SER A 68 -22.96 16.90 -8.01
CA SER A 68 -22.11 17.97 -8.53
C SER A 68 -22.23 18.19 -10.05
N THR A 69 -22.77 17.25 -10.82
CA THR A 69 -23.00 17.39 -12.27
C THR A 69 -24.34 18.02 -12.63
N GLY A 70 -25.21 18.29 -11.65
CA GLY A 70 -26.48 18.99 -11.85
C GLY A 70 -26.35 20.51 -11.61
N PHE A 71 -26.37 21.28 -12.70
CA PHE A 71 -26.73 22.71 -12.80
C PHE A 71 -26.29 23.69 -11.69
N GLY A 72 -25.41 24.64 -12.06
CA GLY A 72 -25.37 25.99 -11.48
C GLY A 72 -24.89 26.08 -10.03
N CYS A 73 -23.59 25.93 -9.81
CA CYS A 73 -22.99 26.01 -8.47
C CYS A 73 -22.63 27.46 -8.07
N SER A 74 -23.07 27.91 -6.89
CA SER A 74 -22.60 29.18 -6.27
C SER A 74 -21.18 29.06 -5.69
N LYS A 75 -20.42 30.16 -5.56
CA LYS A 75 -19.06 30.21 -4.96
C LYS A 75 -18.98 29.50 -3.59
N ARG A 76 -20.07 29.54 -2.80
CA ARG A 76 -20.15 28.87 -1.48
C ARG A 76 -20.12 27.34 -1.59
N ASP A 77 -20.75 26.79 -2.62
CA ASP A 77 -20.88 25.35 -2.79
C ASP A 77 -19.54 24.73 -3.23
N ALA A 78 -18.74 25.47 -4.02
CA ALA A 78 -17.38 25.07 -4.41
C ALA A 78 -16.45 24.86 -3.20
N LYS A 79 -16.45 25.80 -2.25
CA LYS A 79 -15.63 25.71 -1.04
C LYS A 79 -16.03 24.55 -0.13
N ILE A 80 -17.33 24.28 0.00
CA ILE A 80 -17.85 23.16 0.78
C ILE A 80 -17.44 21.83 0.13
N ARG A 81 -17.54 21.73 -1.19
CA ARG A 81 -17.11 20.54 -1.95
C ARG A 81 -15.62 20.28 -1.85
N ALA A 82 -14.78 21.31 -1.99
CA ALA A 82 -13.34 21.18 -1.85
C ALA A 82 -12.96 20.57 -0.49
N LYS A 83 -13.54 21.11 0.59
CA LYS A 83 -13.34 20.61 1.95
C LYS A 83 -13.83 19.16 2.13
N ALA A 84 -14.94 18.80 1.50
CA ALA A 84 -15.46 17.43 1.52
C ALA A 84 -14.53 16.45 0.79
N CYS A 85 -13.98 16.85 -0.37
CA CYS A 85 -13.03 16.04 -1.14
C CYS A 85 -11.72 15.81 -0.36
N MET A 86 -11.16 16.87 0.25
CA MET A 86 -9.96 16.75 1.09
C MET A 86 -10.21 15.85 2.30
N LYS A 87 -11.39 15.96 2.94
CA LYS A 87 -11.76 15.10 4.07
C LYS A 87 -11.88 13.63 3.65
N LEU A 88 -12.49 13.36 2.49
CA LEU A 88 -12.60 12.02 1.94
C LEU A 88 -11.23 11.44 1.63
N ALA A 89 -10.36 12.20 0.97
CA ALA A 89 -8.98 11.81 0.67
C ALA A 89 -8.23 11.46 1.96
N LYS A 90 -8.30 12.31 3.00
CA LYS A 90 -7.68 12.04 4.29
C LYS A 90 -8.19 10.74 4.94
N GLN A 91 -9.49 10.46 4.88
CA GLN A 91 -10.05 9.21 5.40
C GLN A 91 -9.53 7.99 4.63
N GLN A 92 -9.50 8.07 3.31
CA GLN A 92 -9.02 7.00 2.43
C GLN A 92 -7.52 6.73 2.64
N VAL A 93 -6.69 7.78 2.73
CA VAL A 93 -5.26 7.65 3.07
C VAL A 93 -5.11 6.93 4.40
N GLY A 94 -5.81 7.38 5.45
CA GLY A 94 -5.73 6.75 6.78
C GLY A 94 -6.13 5.27 6.80
N ILE A 95 -7.07 4.84 5.96
CA ILE A 95 -7.43 3.42 5.81
C ILE A 95 -6.28 2.63 5.19
N VAL A 96 -5.70 3.09 4.08
CA VAL A 96 -4.59 2.40 3.39
C VAL A 96 -3.34 2.36 4.28
N THR A 97 -3.05 3.42 5.03
CA THR A 97 -1.98 3.45 6.03
C THR A 97 -2.17 2.35 7.08
N GLN A 98 -3.39 2.17 7.57
CA GLN A 98 -3.70 1.10 8.52
C GLN A 98 -3.59 -0.30 7.90
N MET A 99 -3.91 -0.46 6.62
CA MET A 99 -3.71 -1.72 5.90
C MET A 99 -2.22 -2.05 5.78
N ALA A 100 -1.39 -1.07 5.39
CA ALA A 100 0.06 -1.22 5.31
C ALA A 100 0.66 -1.62 6.66
N ASN A 101 0.26 -0.95 7.73
CA ASN A 101 0.70 -1.30 9.09
C ASN A 101 0.28 -2.72 9.50
N ALA A 102 -0.94 -3.15 9.15
CA ALA A 102 -1.41 -4.50 9.44
C ALA A 102 -0.61 -5.56 8.68
N ALA A 103 -0.33 -5.32 7.39
CA ALA A 103 0.49 -6.20 6.57
C ALA A 103 1.91 -6.33 7.13
N GLN A 104 2.52 -5.21 7.52
CA GLN A 104 3.88 -5.17 8.08
C GLN A 104 3.96 -5.78 9.50
N SER A 105 2.86 -5.86 10.25
CA SER A 105 2.86 -6.37 11.64
C SER A 105 2.65 -7.90 11.75
N MET A 106 2.77 -8.64 10.64
CA MET A 106 2.55 -10.09 10.63
C MET A 106 3.72 -10.90 11.20
N ARG A 107 4.94 -10.36 11.15
CA ARG A 107 6.14 -11.07 11.62
C ARG A 107 6.19 -11.18 13.13
N CYS A 108 6.79 -12.27 13.60
CA CYS A 108 6.88 -12.64 15.00
C CYS A 108 8.35 -12.96 15.32
N PHE A 109 8.99 -12.09 16.09
CA PHE A 109 10.42 -12.16 16.40
C PHE A 109 10.65 -12.66 17.82
N LEU A 110 11.77 -13.34 18.03
CA LEU A 110 12.23 -13.75 19.35
C LEU A 110 13.02 -12.62 20.00
N ARG A 111 12.60 -12.22 21.20
CA ARG A 111 13.19 -11.17 22.01
C ARG A 111 13.74 -11.79 23.32
N GLY A 112 15.01 -11.58 23.60
CA GLY A 112 15.66 -12.01 24.86
C GLY A 112 16.73 -13.10 24.70
N ALA A 113 17.45 -13.37 25.80
CA ALA A 113 18.46 -14.43 25.88
C ALA A 113 17.82 -15.83 25.89
N SER A 114 18.65 -16.84 25.62
CA SER A 114 18.36 -18.26 25.37
C SER A 114 17.30 -18.93 26.28
N ASP A 115 17.13 -18.44 27.51
CA ASP A 115 16.40 -19.15 28.58
C ASP A 115 14.92 -18.78 28.71
N SER A 116 14.42 -17.76 27.99
CA SER A 116 12.98 -17.54 27.81
C SER A 116 12.72 -16.54 26.67
N PRO A 117 12.45 -17.01 25.44
CA PRO A 117 12.19 -16.10 24.33
C PRO A 117 10.81 -15.44 24.47
N VAL A 118 10.79 -14.14 24.69
CA VAL A 118 9.59 -13.31 24.58
C VAL A 118 9.30 -13.09 23.10
N LEU A 119 8.04 -13.22 22.66
CA LEU A 119 7.68 -12.93 21.27
C LEU A 119 7.28 -11.47 21.10
N GLN A 120 7.81 -10.84 20.05
CA GLN A 120 7.44 -9.50 19.63
C GLN A 120 6.85 -9.53 18.22
N PHE A 121 5.69 -8.90 18.04
CA PHE A 121 5.08 -8.70 16.72
C PHE A 121 5.47 -7.32 16.20
N SER A 122 6.10 -7.28 15.03
CA SER A 122 6.63 -6.03 14.47
C SER A 122 6.88 -6.20 12.97
N SER A 123 7.23 -5.09 12.31
CA SER A 123 7.75 -5.08 10.94
C SER A 123 9.27 -5.27 10.87
N SER A 124 9.95 -5.04 12.00
CA SER A 124 11.39 -5.18 12.16
C SER A 124 11.75 -5.84 13.50
N SER A 125 12.88 -6.55 13.51
CA SER A 125 13.47 -7.14 14.70
C SER A 125 14.47 -6.18 15.38
N GLU A 126 14.66 -6.33 16.68
CA GLU A 126 15.86 -5.79 17.38
C GLU A 126 17.12 -6.61 17.05
N ASN A 127 16.94 -7.88 16.64
CA ASN A 127 18.00 -8.81 16.26
C ASN A 127 18.06 -9.00 14.74
N GLY A 128 19.11 -8.49 14.09
CA GLY A 128 19.26 -8.55 12.62
C GLY A 128 19.37 -9.96 12.03
N ASN A 129 19.55 -11.00 12.84
CA ASN A 129 19.62 -12.39 12.40
C ASN A 129 18.27 -13.13 12.42
N ASP A 130 17.19 -12.49 12.89
CA ASP A 130 15.85 -13.07 12.95
C ASP A 130 14.95 -12.43 11.88
N SER A 131 14.56 -13.21 10.87
CA SER A 131 13.60 -12.83 9.83
C SER A 131 12.15 -12.77 10.34
N GLY A 132 11.89 -13.24 11.56
CA GLY A 132 10.56 -13.25 12.18
C GLY A 132 9.60 -14.25 11.57
N ASP A 133 10.11 -15.19 10.76
CA ASP A 133 9.33 -16.21 10.03
C ASP A 133 9.70 -17.65 10.43
N CYS A 134 10.49 -17.82 11.49
CA CYS A 134 10.94 -19.13 11.98
C CYS A 134 11.64 -19.96 10.89
N GLY A 135 12.48 -19.33 10.08
CA GLY A 135 13.26 -19.98 9.03
C GLY A 135 12.38 -20.49 7.88
N GLY A 136 11.30 -19.77 7.56
CA GLY A 136 10.35 -20.16 6.53
C GLY A 136 9.45 -21.35 6.90
N THR A 137 9.41 -21.74 8.17
CA THR A 137 8.55 -22.84 8.63
C THR A 137 7.08 -22.48 8.38
N PRO A 138 6.27 -23.38 7.77
CA PRO A 138 4.84 -23.14 7.60
C PRO A 138 4.18 -22.85 8.94
N VAL A 139 3.29 -21.86 9.00
CA VAL A 139 2.55 -21.49 10.21
C VAL A 139 1.30 -22.37 10.35
N TYR A 140 0.62 -22.58 9.24
CA TYR A 140 -0.52 -23.49 9.10
C TYR A 140 -0.08 -24.78 8.38
N LEU A 141 -0.84 -25.22 7.37
CA LEU A 141 -0.59 -26.46 6.66
C LEU A 141 0.53 -26.31 5.63
N PHE A 142 0.47 -25.25 4.82
CA PHE A 142 1.33 -25.10 3.65
C PHE A 142 2.20 -23.85 3.70
N TRP A 143 1.77 -22.79 4.40
CA TRP A 143 2.32 -21.45 4.16
C TRP A 143 3.06 -20.86 5.35
N SER A 144 4.21 -20.23 5.07
CA SER A 144 5.02 -19.45 6.01
C SER A 144 4.42 -18.06 6.25
N ILE A 145 4.90 -17.34 7.27
CA ILE A 145 4.53 -15.93 7.49
C ILE A 145 4.77 -15.07 6.24
N SER A 146 5.89 -15.28 5.55
CA SER A 146 6.25 -14.53 4.34
C SER A 146 5.24 -14.71 3.20
N SER A 147 4.62 -15.89 3.07
CA SER A 147 3.53 -16.10 2.12
C SER A 147 2.30 -15.24 2.46
N PHE A 148 1.87 -15.25 3.73
CA PHE A 148 0.76 -14.38 4.18
C PHE A 148 1.09 -12.89 3.99
N GLU A 149 2.31 -12.48 4.32
CA GLU A 149 2.76 -11.11 4.13
C GLU A 149 2.71 -10.70 2.66
N SER A 150 3.13 -11.59 1.75
CA SER A 150 3.09 -11.32 0.30
C SER A 150 1.68 -11.05 -0.21
N PHE A 151 0.69 -11.85 0.23
CA PHE A 151 -0.71 -11.61 -0.10
C PHE A 151 -1.25 -10.31 0.51
N ALA A 152 -0.84 -9.98 1.74
CA ALA A 152 -1.23 -8.74 2.39
C ALA A 152 -0.62 -7.52 1.68
N GLN A 153 0.64 -7.62 1.23
CA GLN A 153 1.31 -6.59 0.45
C GLN A 153 0.65 -6.39 -0.91
N GLU A 154 0.28 -7.48 -1.60
CA GLU A 154 -0.48 -7.41 -2.86
C GLU A 154 -1.81 -6.67 -2.65
N LEU A 155 -2.53 -7.00 -1.57
CA LEU A 155 -3.78 -6.32 -1.20
C LEU A 155 -3.58 -4.83 -0.96
N VAL A 156 -2.58 -4.45 -0.15
CA VAL A 156 -2.23 -3.05 0.13
C VAL A 156 -1.88 -2.32 -1.16
N GLN A 157 -1.11 -2.94 -2.05
CA GLN A 157 -0.71 -2.34 -3.31
C GLN A 157 -1.91 -2.03 -4.22
N MET A 158 -2.91 -2.93 -4.27
CA MET A 158 -4.14 -2.68 -5.04
C MET A 158 -4.87 -1.42 -4.54
N PHE A 159 -5.05 -1.29 -3.21
CA PHE A 159 -5.70 -0.10 -2.64
C PHE A 159 -4.84 1.16 -2.74
N ALA A 160 -3.52 1.05 -2.63
CA ALA A 160 -2.60 2.18 -2.79
C ALA A 160 -2.64 2.73 -4.22
N LEU A 161 -2.69 1.87 -5.24
CA LEU A 161 -2.83 2.30 -6.64
C LEU A 161 -4.18 2.99 -6.90
N GLU A 162 -5.26 2.48 -6.30
CA GLU A 162 -6.56 3.15 -6.37
C GLU A 162 -6.54 4.51 -5.67
N LEU A 163 -6.00 4.58 -4.45
CA LEU A 163 -5.82 5.82 -3.70
C LEU A 163 -5.02 6.85 -4.50
N ASN A 164 -3.95 6.42 -5.16
CA ASN A 164 -3.10 7.29 -5.94
C ASN A 164 -3.87 7.95 -7.11
N LEU A 165 -4.68 7.18 -7.82
CA LEU A 165 -5.58 7.71 -8.86
C LEU A 165 -6.61 8.67 -8.24
N LYS A 166 -7.24 8.29 -7.12
CA LYS A 166 -8.24 9.14 -6.45
C LYS A 166 -7.65 10.48 -6.00
N ARG A 167 -6.41 10.48 -5.48
CA ARG A 167 -5.67 11.68 -5.10
C ARG A 167 -5.49 12.62 -6.29
N LEU A 168 -5.06 12.08 -7.43
CA LEU A 168 -4.92 12.83 -8.67
C LEU A 168 -6.25 13.50 -9.05
N LEU A 169 -7.34 12.74 -9.07
CA LEU A 169 -8.66 13.26 -9.44
C LEU A 169 -9.15 14.37 -8.51
N VAL A 170 -8.87 14.25 -7.21
CA VAL A 170 -9.19 15.31 -6.25
C VAL A 170 -8.40 16.58 -6.56
N LEU A 171 -7.10 16.48 -6.87
CA LEU A 171 -6.30 17.64 -7.26
C LEU A 171 -6.82 18.31 -8.53
N GLU A 172 -7.14 17.54 -9.57
CA GLU A 172 -7.70 18.07 -10.83
C GLU A 172 -9.06 18.75 -10.60
N LEU A 173 -9.94 18.12 -9.81
CA LEU A 173 -11.25 18.70 -9.49
C LEU A 173 -11.11 20.00 -8.68
N LEU A 174 -10.15 20.07 -7.77
CA LEU A 174 -9.85 21.27 -6.99
C LEU A 174 -9.29 22.38 -7.88
N ALA A 175 -8.38 22.06 -8.80
CA ALA A 175 -7.81 23.02 -9.74
C ALA A 175 -8.90 23.66 -10.63
N ILE A 176 -9.85 22.85 -11.12
CA ILE A 176 -10.97 23.34 -11.94
C ILE A 176 -12.01 24.11 -11.11
N SER A 177 -12.18 23.75 -9.84
CA SER A 177 -13.12 24.46 -8.94
C SER A 177 -12.58 25.78 -8.39
N CYS A 178 -11.31 26.10 -8.68
CA CYS A 178 -10.61 27.29 -8.19
C CYS A 178 -10.81 28.47 -9.16
N GLU A 179 -11.77 29.34 -8.84
CA GLU A 179 -11.83 30.69 -9.43
C GLU A 179 -10.95 31.65 -8.60
N GLU A 180 -10.42 32.68 -9.26
CA GLU A 180 -9.33 33.64 -8.93
C GLU A 180 -9.17 34.12 -7.46
N ASP A 181 -10.16 33.92 -6.58
CA ASP A 181 -10.16 34.35 -5.17
C ASP A 181 -9.59 33.30 -4.18
N LEU A 182 -9.40 32.05 -4.61
CA LEU A 182 -8.81 30.97 -3.82
C LEU A 182 -7.38 30.71 -4.29
N CYS A 183 -6.46 31.62 -3.97
CA CYS A 183 -5.04 31.44 -4.21
C CYS A 183 -4.49 30.32 -3.30
N PHE A 184 -4.77 29.06 -3.65
CA PHE A 184 -3.84 27.99 -3.38
C PHE A 184 -2.72 28.21 -4.40
N ASP A 185 -1.52 28.61 -3.95
CA ASP A 185 -0.32 28.57 -4.78
C ASP A 185 -0.35 27.24 -5.55
N GLU A 186 -0.45 27.35 -6.88
CA GLU A 186 -0.46 26.29 -7.89
C GLU A 186 -0.66 24.89 -7.29
N LEU A 187 -1.92 24.40 -7.26
CA LEU A 187 -2.30 23.06 -6.78
C LEU A 187 -1.57 21.98 -7.59
N SER A 188 -0.32 21.77 -7.25
CA SER A 188 0.59 20.88 -7.95
C SER A 188 0.46 19.48 -7.36
N TRP A 189 0.83 18.47 -8.16
CA TRP A 189 0.97 17.11 -7.66
C TRP A 189 1.87 17.02 -6.41
N SER A 190 2.80 17.97 -6.25
CA SER A 190 3.76 18.06 -5.14
C SER A 190 3.25 18.87 -3.95
N SER A 191 1.98 19.29 -3.96
CA SER A 191 1.35 20.00 -2.84
C SER A 191 0.60 19.01 -1.93
N GLU A 192 0.63 19.24 -0.61
CA GLU A 192 -0.15 18.46 0.34
C GLU A 192 -1.65 18.81 0.26
N LEU A 193 -2.51 17.80 0.21
CA LEU A 193 -3.96 17.97 0.35
C LEU A 193 -4.37 18.31 1.78
N TYR A 194 -3.56 17.95 2.77
CA TYR A 194 -3.74 18.28 4.18
C TYR A 194 -2.40 18.18 4.90
N ALA A 195 -2.24 18.92 5.99
CA ALA A 195 -1.00 18.92 6.76
C ALA A 195 -0.61 17.50 7.20
N GLY A 196 0.60 17.08 6.82
CA GLY A 196 1.18 15.77 7.15
C GLY A 196 0.77 14.64 6.18
N GLU A 197 0.17 14.96 5.04
CA GLU A 197 -0.19 13.96 4.01
C GLU A 197 1.03 13.15 3.56
N PHE A 198 2.19 13.78 3.37
CA PHE A 198 3.36 13.07 2.83
C PHE A 198 3.91 12.00 3.76
N ASP A 199 3.81 12.22 5.07
CA ASP A 199 4.15 11.20 6.06
C ASP A 199 3.23 9.99 5.92
N ASP A 200 1.91 10.22 5.79
CA ASP A 200 0.93 9.14 5.60
C ASP A 200 1.15 8.40 4.27
N LEU A 201 1.40 9.14 3.17
CA LEU A 201 1.69 8.56 1.86
C LEU A 201 2.99 7.76 1.85
N SER A 202 3.98 8.14 2.66
CA SER A 202 5.23 7.41 2.79
C SER A 202 5.03 6.01 3.37
N ILE A 203 4.10 5.86 4.33
CA ILE A 203 3.73 4.56 4.91
C ILE A 203 3.06 3.66 3.87
N CYS A 204 2.31 4.27 2.93
CA CYS A 204 1.63 3.58 1.84
C CYS A 204 2.50 3.33 0.60
N TYR A 205 3.80 3.63 0.66
CA TYR A 205 4.72 3.56 -0.49
C TYR A 205 4.32 4.45 -1.68
N LEU A 206 3.52 5.50 -1.40
CA LEU A 206 3.06 6.48 -2.39
C LEU A 206 3.84 7.80 -2.32
N TYR A 207 4.87 7.89 -1.48
CA TYR A 207 5.79 9.01 -1.43
C TYR A 207 7.23 8.52 -1.50
N SER A 208 8.00 9.07 -2.44
CA SER A 208 9.42 8.74 -2.58
C SER A 208 10.25 9.70 -1.72
N LYS A 209 11.00 9.13 -0.78
CA LYS A 209 11.95 9.88 0.05
C LYS A 209 13.19 10.34 -0.72
N GLU A 210 13.54 9.63 -1.80
CA GLU A 210 14.70 9.97 -2.64
C GLU A 210 14.43 11.21 -3.48
N THR A 211 13.23 11.29 -4.06
CA THR A 211 12.83 12.41 -4.93
C THR A 211 12.05 13.50 -4.19
N ASN A 212 11.70 13.27 -2.90
CA ASN A 212 10.84 14.11 -2.07
C ASN A 212 9.53 14.49 -2.79
N LYS A 213 8.92 13.51 -3.46
CA LYS A 213 7.69 13.71 -4.25
C LYS A 213 6.74 12.53 -4.15
N PRO A 214 5.42 12.76 -4.24
CA PRO A 214 4.46 11.68 -4.36
C PRO A 214 4.69 10.86 -5.65
N VAL A 215 4.54 9.55 -5.55
CA VAL A 215 4.72 8.60 -6.67
C VAL A 215 3.55 8.78 -7.63
N PRO A 216 3.75 9.09 -8.94
CA PRO A 216 2.66 9.30 -9.87
C PRO A 216 1.87 8.00 -10.15
N PRO A 217 0.60 8.09 -10.57
CA PRO A 217 -0.20 6.93 -10.90
C PRO A 217 0.44 6.08 -12.01
N ARG A 218 0.43 4.76 -11.82
CA ARG A 218 0.90 3.81 -12.85
C ARG A 218 -0.31 3.25 -13.60
N VAL A 219 -0.73 3.92 -14.66
CA VAL A 219 -1.74 3.37 -15.59
C VAL A 219 -1.02 2.43 -16.56
N LYS A 220 -1.52 1.20 -16.73
CA LYS A 220 -0.85 0.08 -17.41
C LYS A 220 -0.40 0.34 -18.87
N GLU A 221 -0.83 1.45 -19.46
CA GLU A 221 -0.53 1.86 -20.84
C GLU A 221 0.18 3.23 -20.95
N MET A 222 0.40 3.93 -19.82
CA MET A 222 0.92 5.30 -19.82
C MET A 222 2.38 5.33 -19.34
N LYS A 223 3.30 5.81 -20.18
CA LYS A 223 4.73 5.93 -19.83
C LYS A 223 4.92 6.86 -18.62
N SER A 224 5.78 6.45 -17.66
CA SER A 224 6.03 7.11 -16.36
C SER A 224 6.43 8.60 -16.41
N GLY A 225 6.78 9.14 -17.58
CA GLY A 225 7.12 10.55 -17.80
C GLY A 225 5.96 11.43 -18.30
N ALA A 226 4.83 10.86 -18.70
CA ALA A 226 3.72 11.63 -19.28
C ALA A 226 2.91 12.42 -18.24
N PHE A 227 2.81 11.91 -16.99
CA PHE A 227 2.05 12.58 -15.93
C PHE A 227 2.68 13.91 -15.52
N ALA A 228 4.00 13.93 -15.25
CA ALA A 228 4.69 15.14 -14.77
C ALA A 228 4.63 16.34 -15.76
N ALA A 229 4.39 16.09 -17.04
CA ALA A 229 4.36 17.10 -18.10
C ALA A 229 2.94 17.56 -18.49
N GLN A 230 1.87 16.91 -18.00
CA GLN A 230 0.49 17.22 -18.39
C GLN A 230 -0.28 18.04 -17.34
N PHE A 231 0.21 18.12 -16.11
CA PHE A 231 -0.45 18.87 -15.02
C PHE A 231 -0.42 20.40 -15.17
N SER A 232 0.19 20.92 -16.25
CA SER A 232 0.23 22.35 -16.58
C SER A 232 -0.89 22.80 -17.51
N HIS A 233 -1.76 21.89 -17.98
CA HIS A 233 -2.89 22.23 -18.83
C HIS A 233 -4.22 21.96 -18.12
N GLN A 234 -5.06 22.98 -18.04
CA GLN A 234 -6.43 22.91 -17.51
C GLN A 234 -7.21 21.82 -18.27
N PRO A 235 -7.67 20.73 -17.63
CA PRO A 235 -8.44 19.71 -18.30
C PRO A 235 -9.79 20.27 -18.76
N ASP A 236 -10.16 20.01 -20.01
CA ASP A 236 -11.49 20.30 -20.52
C ASP A 236 -12.56 19.48 -19.77
N SER A 237 -13.78 19.99 -19.69
CA SER A 237 -14.94 19.37 -19.03
C SER A 237 -15.16 17.92 -19.49
N ASP A 238 -14.94 17.64 -20.78
CA ASP A 238 -15.08 16.31 -21.36
C ASP A 238 -14.01 15.34 -20.86
N VAL A 239 -12.78 15.81 -20.65
CA VAL A 239 -11.67 15.02 -20.08
C VAL A 239 -11.94 14.68 -18.62
N LEU A 240 -12.48 15.65 -17.86
CA LEU A 240 -12.88 15.43 -16.47
C LEU A 240 -14.04 14.44 -16.36
N GLN A 241 -15.02 14.49 -17.27
CA GLN A 241 -16.12 13.53 -17.31
C GLN A 241 -15.62 12.11 -17.58
N VAL A 242 -14.64 11.91 -18.47
CA VAL A 242 -14.01 10.61 -18.71
C VAL A 242 -13.29 10.12 -17.45
N TYR A 243 -12.51 10.98 -16.80
CA TYR A 243 -11.82 10.64 -15.56
C TYR A 243 -12.77 10.30 -14.41
N LEU A 244 -13.87 11.03 -14.24
CA LEU A 244 -14.92 10.74 -13.27
C LEU A 244 -15.69 9.45 -13.61
N THR A 245 -15.90 9.17 -14.90
CA THR A 245 -16.53 7.91 -15.34
C THR A 245 -15.63 6.71 -15.02
N ILE A 246 -14.31 6.84 -15.25
CA ILE A 246 -13.30 5.84 -14.86
C ILE A 246 -13.27 5.69 -13.32
N TRP A 247 -13.38 6.79 -12.57
CA TRP A 247 -13.45 6.76 -11.11
C TRP A 247 -14.71 6.05 -10.58
N LEU A 248 -15.85 6.30 -11.21
CA LEU A 248 -17.14 5.70 -10.85
C LEU A 248 -17.20 4.21 -11.21
N ALA A 249 -16.46 3.78 -12.23
CA ALA A 249 -16.43 2.38 -12.68
C ALA A 249 -15.50 1.46 -11.85
N GLU A 250 -14.93 1.93 -10.73
CA GLU A 250 -14.09 1.13 -9.80
C GLU A 250 -12.90 0.41 -10.49
N VAL A 251 -12.38 0.99 -11.58
CA VAL A 251 -11.57 0.27 -12.57
C VAL A 251 -10.19 -0.17 -12.07
N ASN A 252 -9.68 0.47 -11.01
CA ASN A 252 -8.30 0.23 -10.55
C ASN A 252 -8.12 -0.89 -9.52
N VAL A 253 -9.20 -1.40 -8.91
CA VAL A 253 -9.09 -2.52 -7.97
C VAL A 253 -9.70 -3.78 -8.58
N ASN A 254 -8.86 -4.80 -8.72
CA ASN A 254 -9.31 -6.12 -9.12
C ASN A 254 -10.06 -6.80 -7.97
N MET A 255 -11.37 -6.54 -7.88
CA MET A 255 -12.23 -7.10 -6.85
C MET A 255 -12.30 -8.64 -6.88
N ASN A 256 -12.09 -9.26 -8.04
CA ASN A 256 -12.00 -10.72 -8.15
C ASN A 256 -10.73 -11.24 -7.49
N ARG A 257 -9.59 -10.57 -7.71
CA ARG A 257 -8.33 -10.91 -7.05
C ARG A 257 -8.42 -10.69 -5.55
N ILE A 258 -9.07 -9.63 -5.08
CA ILE A 258 -9.31 -9.43 -3.64
C ILE A 258 -10.09 -10.61 -3.03
N LYS A 259 -11.19 -11.03 -3.67
CA LYS A 259 -11.99 -12.17 -3.22
C LYS A 259 -11.17 -13.46 -3.19
N GLU A 260 -10.37 -13.69 -4.23
CA GLU A 260 -9.46 -14.84 -4.31
C GLU A 260 -8.46 -14.84 -3.15
N ILE A 261 -7.78 -13.71 -2.89
CA ILE A 261 -6.84 -13.59 -1.78
C ILE A 261 -7.51 -13.95 -0.45
N PHE A 262 -8.67 -13.35 -0.12
CA PHE A 262 -9.35 -13.65 1.14
C PHE A 262 -9.85 -15.10 1.22
N HIS A 263 -10.32 -15.67 0.11
CA HIS A 263 -10.74 -17.07 0.07
C HIS A 263 -9.58 -18.01 0.36
N VAL A 264 -8.47 -17.82 -0.35
CA VAL A 264 -7.27 -18.64 -0.25
C VAL A 264 -6.63 -18.55 1.15
N ILE A 265 -6.59 -17.35 1.73
CA ILE A 265 -6.11 -17.15 3.10
C ILE A 265 -7.06 -17.77 4.13
N GLY A 266 -8.37 -17.64 3.91
CA GLY A 266 -9.39 -18.24 4.77
C GLY A 266 -9.31 -19.77 4.79
N GLU A 267 -9.11 -20.39 3.62
CA GLU A 267 -8.87 -21.83 3.47
C GLU A 267 -7.63 -22.26 4.26
N GLU A 268 -6.47 -21.61 4.03
CA GLU A 268 -5.23 -21.96 4.73
C GLU A 268 -5.36 -21.83 6.26
N MET A 269 -6.02 -20.76 6.73
CA MET A 269 -6.22 -20.52 8.16
C MET A 269 -7.38 -21.31 8.79
N HIS A 270 -8.23 -21.94 7.97
CA HIS A 270 -9.50 -22.56 8.38
C HIS A 270 -10.42 -21.55 9.11
N VAL A 271 -10.56 -20.36 8.54
CA VAL A 271 -11.43 -19.29 9.04
C VAL A 271 -12.21 -18.64 7.90
N ASN A 272 -13.39 -18.12 8.21
CA ASN A 272 -14.20 -17.43 7.22
C ASN A 272 -13.84 -15.94 7.19
N LEU A 273 -13.25 -15.47 6.09
CA LEU A 273 -12.86 -14.06 5.86
C LEU A 273 -13.78 -13.33 4.86
N SER A 274 -14.99 -13.86 4.64
CA SER A 274 -15.98 -13.30 3.70
C SER A 274 -16.48 -11.91 4.07
#